data_AF-A0A8I0H0Y6-F1
#
_entry.id   AF-A0A8I0H0Y6-F1
#
_cell.length_a   1.000
_cell.length_b   1.000
_cell.length_c   1.000
_cell.angle_alpha   90.00
_cell.angle_beta   90.00
_cell.angle_gamma   90.00
#
_symmetry.space_group_name_H-M   'P 1'
#
loop_
_entity.id
_entity.type
_entity.pdbx_description
1 polymer ?
#
loop_
_entity_poly.entity_id
_entity_poly.type
_entity_poly.pdbx_seq_one_letter_code
_entity_poly.pdbx_strand_id
1 'polypeptide(L)' 'MDLYEKNLNKVGKIEYRGEFPYTLLPTFHSTATAQITVTIDEEGNFLHGEQVPANDKFTIIPVTEKSGSRTSGKEAH' A
#
# COMPACT_ATOMS: atom_id res chain seq x y z
N MET A 1 -7.74 -1.49 21.91
CA MET A 1 -7.41 -2.76 21.23
C MET A 1 -8.65 -3.47 20.68
N ASP A 2 -9.75 -3.50 21.45
CA ASP A 2 -11.00 -4.22 21.15
C ASP A 2 -11.59 -4.00 19.72
N LEU A 3 -11.57 -2.78 19.18
CA LEU A 3 -12.12 -2.51 17.84
C LEU A 3 -11.38 -3.27 16.72
N TYR A 4 -10.05 -3.32 16.78
CA TYR A 4 -9.25 -4.02 15.76
C TYR A 4 -9.49 -5.53 15.84
N GLU A 5 -9.42 -6.09 17.04
CA GLU A 5 -9.62 -7.52 17.32
C GLU A 5 -11.01 -8.00 16.90
N LYS A 6 -12.06 -7.22 17.18
CA LYS A 6 -13.44 -7.50 16.75
C LYS A 6 -13.64 -7.50 15.24
N ASN A 7 -12.73 -6.88 14.48
CA ASN A 7 -12.82 -6.75 13.03
C ASN A 7 -11.67 -7.47 12.31
N LEU A 8 -11.01 -8.46 12.94
CA LEU A 8 -9.95 -9.25 12.32
C LEU A 8 -10.37 -9.86 10.97
N ASN A 9 -11.64 -10.22 10.83
CA ASN A 9 -12.22 -10.75 9.59
C ASN A 9 -12.27 -9.72 8.43
N LYS A 10 -11.93 -8.46 8.67
CA LYS A 10 -11.86 -7.38 7.67
C LYS A 10 -10.43 -6.97 7.32
N VAL A 11 -9.43 -7.47 8.06
CA VAL A 11 -8.02 -7.11 7.83
C VAL A 11 -7.57 -7.53 6.43
N GLY A 12 -6.96 -6.61 5.70
CA GLY A 12 -6.46 -6.82 4.33
C GLY A 12 -7.54 -6.94 3.25
N LYS A 13 -8.82 -6.85 3.60
CA LYS A 13 -9.91 -6.85 2.61
C LYS A 13 -10.10 -5.45 2.06
N ILE A 14 -9.85 -5.29 0.76
CA ILE A 14 -10.06 -4.04 0.05
C ILE A 14 -11.57 -3.86 -0.19
N GLU A 15 -12.11 -2.79 0.37
CA GLU A 15 -13.47 -2.30 0.13
C GLU A 15 -13.41 -0.93 -0.56
N TYR A 16 -14.54 -0.47 -1.11
CA TYR A 16 -14.60 0.76 -1.88
C TYR A 16 -15.66 1.73 -1.34
N ARG A 17 -15.28 3.00 -1.20
CA ARG A 17 -16.21 4.11 -0.95
C ARG A 17 -16.25 4.96 -2.22
N GLY A 18 -17.23 4.70 -3.08
CA GLY A 18 -17.18 5.20 -4.45
C GLY A 18 -16.00 4.56 -5.18
N GLU A 19 -15.11 5.38 -5.76
CA GLU A 19 -13.89 4.91 -6.43
C GLU A 19 -12.68 4.78 -5.49
N PHE A 20 -12.81 5.18 -4.22
CA PHE A 20 -11.70 5.19 -3.26
C PHE A 20 -11.56 3.85 -2.53
N PRO A 21 -10.47 3.09 -2.76
CA PRO A 21 -10.21 1.86 -2.02
C PRO A 21 -9.80 2.16 -0.58
N TYR A 22 -10.26 1.33 0.35
CA TYR A 22 -9.83 1.36 1.75
C TYR A 22 -9.80 -0.07 2.32
N THR A 23 -9.02 -0.26 3.38
CA THR A 23 -8.93 -1.54 4.09
C THR A 23 -8.59 -1.29 5.54
N LEU A 24 -8.95 -2.22 6.42
CA LEU A 24 -8.30 -2.33 7.71
C LEU A 24 -6.88 -2.88 7.48
N LEU A 25 -5.85 -2.09 7.78
CA LEU A 25 -4.48 -2.49 7.56
C LEU A 25 -4.06 -3.60 8.53
N PRO A 26 -3.35 -4.65 8.07
CA PRO A 26 -2.67 -5.55 8.98
C PRO A 26 -1.68 -4.78 9.87
N THR A 27 -1.41 -5.29 11.07
CA THR A 27 -0.40 -4.72 11.97
C THR A 27 0.95 -4.60 11.27
N PHE A 28 1.64 -3.46 11.48
CA PHE A 28 2.91 -3.12 10.83
C PHE A 28 2.85 -3.01 9.30
N HIS A 29 1.69 -2.63 8.75
CA HIS A 29 1.56 -2.31 7.32
C HIS A 29 1.09 -0.88 7.12
N SER A 30 1.38 -0.35 5.94
CA SER A 30 0.87 0.93 5.45
C SER A 30 0.41 0.79 4.00
N THR A 31 -0.20 1.83 3.46
CA THR A 31 -0.54 1.91 2.04
C THR A 31 0.51 2.73 1.29
N ALA A 32 0.84 2.33 0.06
CA ALA A 32 1.63 3.11 -0.88
C ALA A 32 0.95 3.09 -2.25
N THR A 33 1.31 4.07 -3.09
CA THR A 33 0.86 4.14 -4.49
C THR A 33 1.89 3.46 -5.38
N ALA A 34 1.56 2.30 -5.95
CA ALA A 34 2.38 1.70 -6.99
C ALA A 34 2.28 2.53 -8.27
N GLN A 35 3.44 2.90 -8.84
CA GLN A 35 3.51 3.80 -10.00
C GLN A 35 3.79 3.06 -11.29
N ILE A 36 4.70 2.07 -11.24
CA ILE A 36 5.14 1.27 -12.38
C ILE A 36 5.19 -0.21 -12.02
N THR A 37 4.91 -1.06 -12.99
CA THR A 37 5.22 -2.49 -12.96
C THR A 37 6.50 -2.70 -13.77
N VAL A 38 7.40 -3.54 -13.25
CA VAL A 38 8.65 -3.92 -13.91
C VAL A 38 8.64 -5.43 -14.08
N THR A 39 8.76 -5.90 -15.31
CA THR A 39 8.84 -7.32 -15.64
C THR A 39 10.30 -7.71 -15.85
N ILE A 40 10.73 -8.75 -15.14
CA ILE A 40 12.06 -9.37 -15.27
C ILE A 40 11.91 -10.86 -15.61
N ASP A 41 12.91 -11.44 -16.28
CA ASP A 41 12.97 -12.90 -16.48
C ASP A 41 13.56 -13.64 -15.26
N GLU A 42 13.66 -14.96 -15.37
CA GLU A 42 14.17 -15.83 -14.30
C GLU A 42 15.68 -15.65 -14.02
N GLU A 43 16.43 -15.10 -14.98
CA GLU A 43 17.85 -14.76 -14.84
C GLU A 43 18.04 -13.36 -14.22
N GLY A 44 16.96 -12.59 -14.08
CA GLY A 44 16.96 -11.23 -13.55
C GLY A 44 17.15 -10.15 -14.61
N ASN A 45 17.06 -10.48 -15.90
CA ASN A 45 17.15 -9.49 -16.97
C ASN A 45 15.86 -8.67 -17.05
N PHE A 46 16.00 -7.36 -17.27
CA PHE A 46 14.88 -6.46 -17.50
C PHE A 46 14.21 -6.74 -18.85
N LEU A 47 12.90 -6.96 -18.84
CA LEU A 47 12.10 -7.16 -20.05
C LEU A 47 11.38 -5.88 -20.47
N HIS A 48 10.55 -5.32 -19.58
CA HIS A 48 9.88 -4.04 -19.82
C HIS A 48 9.32 -3.45 -18.51
N GLY A 49 8.79 -2.23 -18.61
CA GLY A 49 7.97 -1.65 -17.56
C GLY A 49 6.84 -0.79 -18.11
N GLU A 50 5.79 -0.68 -17.32
CA GLU A 50 4.54 -0.02 -17.69
C GLU A 50 3.97 0.71 -16.48
N GLN A 51 3.13 1.72 -16.75
CA GLN A 51 2.45 2.43 -15.68
C GLN A 51 1.36 1.54 -15.07
N VAL A 52 1.27 1.53 -13.74
CA VAL A 52 0.19 0.81 -13.03
C VAL A 52 -1.15 1.52 -13.33
N PRO A 53 -2.19 0.78 -13.77
CA PRO A 53 -3.53 1.34 -13.97
C PRO A 53 -4.04 2.03 -12.71
N ALA A 54 -4.78 3.14 -12.84
CA ALA A 54 -5.24 3.93 -11.69
C ALA A 54 -5.96 3.09 -10.61
N ASN A 55 -6.76 2.12 -11.04
CA ASN A 55 -7.54 1.25 -10.16
C ASN A 55 -6.70 0.18 -9.43
N ASP A 56 -5.42 0.01 -9.81
CA ASP A 56 -4.51 -1.01 -9.28
C ASP A 56 -3.34 -0.38 -8.49
N LYS A 57 -3.32 0.94 -8.32
CA LYS A 57 -2.22 1.63 -7.62
C LYS A 57 -2.23 1.45 -6.11
N PHE A 58 -3.35 1.02 -5.51
CA PHE A 58 -3.49 0.91 -4.06
C PHE A 58 -2.80 -0.35 -3.55
N THR A 59 -1.66 -0.19 -2.89
CA THR A 59 -0.82 -1.31 -2.46
C THR A 59 -0.60 -1.30 -0.95
N ILE A 60 -0.81 -2.44 -0.29
CA ILE A 60 -0.47 -2.64 1.11
C ILE A 60 0.99 -3.12 1.18
N ILE A 61 1.83 -2.41 1.94
CA ILE A 61 3.24 -2.76 2.12
C ILE A 61 3.57 -2.96 3.61
N PRO A 62 4.46 -3.91 3.95
CA PRO A 62 4.99 -4.00 5.30
C PRO A 62 5.87 -2.79 5.60
N VAL A 63 5.79 -2.26 6.82
CA VAL A 63 6.57 -1.10 7.28
C VAL A 63 7.14 -1.35 8.67
N THR A 64 8.31 -0.77 8.93
CA THR A 64 8.82 -0.67 10.31
C THR A 64 8.21 0.54 11.00
N GLU A 65 8.20 0.57 12.34
CA GLU A 65 7.71 1.72 13.11
C GLU A 65 8.39 3.04 12.70
N LYS A 66 9.70 2.98 12.39
CA LYS A 66 10.47 4.14 11.92
C LYS A 66 10.04 4.63 10.54
N SER A 67 9.56 3.73 9.69
CA SER A 67 9.11 4.02 8.32
C SER A 67 7.75 4.74 8.29
N GLY A 68 6.91 4.54 9.32
CA GLY A 68 5.59 5.18 9.43
C GLY A 68 5.63 6.66 9.78
N SER A 69 6.77 7.16 10.28
CA SER A 69 6.93 8.54 10.79
C SER A 69 7.58 9.50 9.77
N ARG A 70 7.27 9.39 8.48
CA ARG A 70 7.70 10.38 7.46
C ARG A 70 6.69 11.49 7.19
N THR A 71 5.70 11.67 8.07
CA THR A 71 4.75 12.79 8.00
C THR A 71 4.98 13.73 9.16
N SER A 72 5.87 14.72 8.99
CA SER A 72 5.88 16.06 9.63
C SER A 72 7.31 16.63 9.73
N GLY A 73 7.86 17.02 8.60
CA GLY A 73 8.70 18.22 8.53
C GLY A 73 7.87 19.28 7.82
N LYS A 74 7.22 20.17 8.57
CA LYS A 74 6.64 21.39 8.00
C LYS A 74 7.82 22.31 7.67
N GLU A 75 8.30 22.27 6.44
CA GLU A 75 8.97 23.43 5.87
C GLU A 75 7.92 24.14 5.02
N ALA A 76 7.57 25.36 5.43
CA ALA A 76 6.67 26.22 4.67
C ALA A 76 7.33 26.58 3.34
N HIS A 77 6.52 26.67 2.29
CA HIS A 77 6.91 27.35 1.06
C HIS A 77 7.15 28.83 1.30
#